data_AF-A0A7C3N6Q2-F1
#
_entry.id   AF-A0A7C3N6Q2-F1
#
_cell.length_a   1.000
_cell.length_b   1.000
_cell.length_c   1.000
_cell.angle_alpha   90.00
_cell.angle_beta   90.00
_cell.angle_gamma   90.00
#
_symmetry.space_group_name_H-M   'P 1'
#
loop_
_entity.id
_entity.type
_entity.pdbx_description
1 polymer ?
#
loop_
_entity_poly.entity_id
_entity_poly.type
_entity_poly.pdbx_seq_one_letter_code
_entity_poly.pdbx_strand_id
1 'polypeptide(L)'
;MNQRCQRLFGWSFLFLMLILLGNGCASPLSPGTSDPSPQADLTAMEVIVERRRSNEPVELQKNASIDIQVNDQVSVKEQGRGLLRFPDRLLIEIFKGTDTIVQEARLEPGGFVFVRLKQIFGHTRTEIESLADARVTVETDYATITAIDSNSEFMVCHAPELTCMVALAGEVEVQAQGEIVTVEGGEATYIFPGQPPQPATCANMAEVEQWLAQKRGPADVDPLGALVAGWPQRACGEPTAEATEPAPARTGMVKIEGGLYKIGVLQPDEFHAVQQEISLPGFWIDQY
;
A
#
# COMPACT_ATOMS: atom_id res chain seq x y z
N MET A 1 42.14 -14.62 -41.95
CA MET A 1 41.14 -13.76 -42.61
C MET A 1 40.44 -12.96 -41.52
N ASN A 2 41.01 -11.83 -41.12
CA ASN A 2 40.63 -10.43 -41.47
C ASN A 2 39.86 -9.85 -40.27
N GLN A 3 40.12 -8.68 -39.69
CA GLN A 3 41.11 -7.62 -39.88
C GLN A 3 41.07 -6.73 -38.60
N ARG A 4 42.18 -6.04 -38.32
CA ARG A 4 42.42 -5.10 -37.21
C ARG A 4 41.77 -3.72 -37.47
N CYS A 5 41.47 -2.96 -36.41
CA CYS A 5 41.51 -1.48 -36.37
C CYS A 5 41.36 -1.04 -34.89
N GLN A 6 42.40 -0.77 -34.10
CA GLN A 6 43.27 0.44 -34.02
C GLN A 6 42.55 1.80 -33.96
N ARG A 7 42.70 2.48 -32.80
CA ARG A 7 42.94 3.93 -32.55
C ARG A 7 42.88 4.12 -31.02
N LEU A 8 43.97 4.16 -30.25
CA LEU A 8 45.03 5.19 -30.16
C LEU A 8 44.48 6.62 -30.17
N PHE A 9 44.25 7.17 -28.97
CA PHE A 9 44.33 8.60 -28.70
C PHE A 9 44.91 8.79 -27.29
N GLY A 10 46.24 8.93 -27.24
CA GLY A 10 46.91 9.53 -26.10
C GLY A 10 47.05 11.02 -26.35
N TRP A 11 46.87 11.84 -25.32
CA TRP A 11 47.43 13.19 -25.26
C TRP A 11 47.87 13.45 -23.82
N SER A 12 49.19 13.42 -23.65
CA SER A 12 49.89 13.98 -22.51
C SER A 12 49.63 15.48 -22.44
N PHE A 13 49.11 15.99 -21.33
CA PHE A 13 49.36 17.37 -20.95
C PHE A 13 49.86 17.43 -19.50
N LEU A 14 51.17 17.66 -19.45
CA LEU A 14 51.97 18.07 -18.34
C LEU A 14 51.49 19.48 -17.90
N PHE A 15 50.92 19.63 -16.71
CA PHE A 15 50.71 20.95 -16.11
C PHE A 15 51.06 20.95 -14.62
N LEU A 16 52.28 21.42 -14.38
CA LEU A 16 52.64 22.44 -13.39
C LEU A 16 52.05 22.33 -11.97
N MET A 17 52.89 21.76 -11.12
CA MET A 17 53.19 22.17 -9.74
C MET A 17 52.80 23.63 -9.41
N LEU A 18 51.82 23.82 -8.53
CA LEU A 18 51.74 25.00 -7.66
C LEU A 18 51.44 24.52 -6.22
N ILE A 19 52.49 24.50 -5.42
CA ILE A 19 52.45 24.21 -3.98
C ILE A 19 51.85 25.44 -3.29
N LEU A 20 50.61 25.31 -2.80
CA LEU A 20 50.03 26.21 -1.81
C LEU A 20 50.08 25.50 -0.45
N LEU A 21 51.08 25.86 0.35
CA LEU A 21 51.16 25.58 1.78
C LEU A 21 50.10 26.39 2.51
N GLY A 22 48.84 25.98 2.40
CA GLY A 22 47.77 26.41 3.28
C GLY A 22 47.80 25.58 4.56
N ASN A 23 48.33 26.13 5.64
CA ASN A 23 48.05 25.67 7.00
C ASN A 23 46.56 25.94 7.30
N GLY A 24 45.68 25.13 6.70
CA GLY A 24 44.27 25.12 7.02
C GLY A 24 44.08 24.39 8.35
N CYS A 25 43.63 25.12 9.37
CA CYS A 25 43.18 24.57 10.63
C CYS A 25 42.15 23.45 10.34
N ALA A 26 42.57 22.19 10.46
CA ALA A 26 41.67 21.06 10.49
C ALA A 26 40.78 21.25 11.74
N SER A 27 39.58 21.78 11.52
CA SER A 27 38.56 21.78 12.56
C SER A 27 38.31 20.32 12.93
N PRO A 28 38.41 19.93 14.20
CA PRO A 28 38.13 18.56 14.60
C PRO A 28 36.70 18.23 14.14
N LEU A 29 36.57 17.22 13.29
CA LEU A 29 35.29 16.62 12.95
C LEU A 29 34.67 16.19 14.28
N SER A 30 33.69 16.95 14.76
CA SER A 30 32.90 16.55 15.93
C SER A 30 32.36 15.15 15.64
N PRO A 31 32.54 14.18 16.55
CA PRO A 31 31.95 12.86 16.39
C PRO A 31 30.45 13.06 16.19
N GLY A 32 29.94 12.63 15.03
CA GLY A 32 28.53 12.77 14.69
C GLY A 32 27.70 12.04 15.72
N THR A 33 26.92 12.78 16.51
CA THR A 33 25.86 12.22 17.34
C THR A 33 24.89 11.53 16.38
N SER A 34 24.80 10.21 16.41
CA SER A 34 23.78 9.50 15.64
C SER A 34 22.41 9.96 16.14
N ASP A 35 21.55 10.42 15.23
CA ASP A 35 20.18 10.79 15.58
C ASP A 35 19.48 9.62 16.29
N PRO A 36 18.68 9.88 17.32
CA PRO A 36 17.99 8.82 18.03
C PRO A 36 17.04 8.07 17.09
N SER A 37 17.22 6.76 16.98
CA SER A 37 16.27 5.90 16.27
C SER A 37 15.04 5.64 17.17
N PRO A 38 13.82 5.60 16.61
CA PRO A 38 12.65 5.22 17.37
C PRO A 38 12.77 3.75 17.78
N GLN A 39 12.29 3.43 18.98
CA GLN A 39 12.20 2.04 19.43
C GLN A 39 11.16 1.29 18.60
N ALA A 40 11.48 0.06 18.20
CA ALA A 40 10.58 -0.82 17.49
C ALA A 40 10.70 -2.24 18.03
N ASP A 41 9.57 -2.90 18.24
CA ASP A 41 9.51 -4.27 18.76
C ASP A 41 8.79 -5.18 17.77
N LEU A 42 9.40 -6.31 17.43
CA LEU A 42 8.75 -7.39 16.70
C LEU A 42 8.25 -8.43 17.68
N THR A 43 6.93 -8.67 17.67
CA THR A 43 6.30 -9.72 18.46
C THR A 43 5.81 -10.84 17.56
N ALA A 44 6.14 -12.08 17.90
CA ALA A 44 5.59 -13.25 17.23
C ALA A 44 4.20 -13.55 17.76
N MET A 45 3.16 -13.29 16.98
CA MET A 45 1.78 -13.63 17.33
C MET A 45 1.52 -15.14 17.21
N GLU A 46 2.24 -15.80 16.31
CA GLU A 46 2.30 -17.25 16.12
C GLU A 46 3.73 -17.65 15.72
N VAL A 47 4.11 -18.92 15.92
CA VAL A 47 5.40 -19.47 15.44
C VAL A 47 5.31 -19.78 13.94
N ILE A 48 6.35 -19.64 13.11
CA ILE A 48 7.76 -19.29 13.36
C ILE A 48 8.01 -17.90 12.74
N VAL A 49 8.43 -16.94 13.56
CA VAL A 49 8.89 -15.61 13.13
C VAL A 49 10.39 -15.53 13.40
N GLU A 50 11.17 -15.14 12.40
CA GLU A 50 12.62 -15.01 12.50
C GLU A 50 13.02 -13.56 12.29
N ARG A 51 13.87 -13.04 13.17
CA ARG A 51 14.63 -11.81 12.93
C ARG A 51 16.06 -12.17 12.57
N ARG A 52 16.63 -11.55 11.53
CA ARG A 52 18.04 -11.72 11.16
C ARG A 52 18.75 -10.38 11.18
N ARG A 53 19.84 -10.29 11.97
CA ARG A 53 20.73 -9.12 12.04
C ARG A 53 22.13 -9.57 11.65
N SER A 54 22.74 -8.96 10.65
CA SER A 54 24.13 -9.28 10.25
C SER A 54 24.37 -10.79 10.03
N ASN A 55 23.38 -11.49 9.44
CA ASN A 55 23.35 -12.96 9.24
C ASN A 55 23.18 -13.84 10.49
N GLU A 56 22.85 -13.27 11.64
CA GLU A 56 22.50 -14.01 12.86
C GLU A 56 20.97 -14.13 12.95
N PRO A 57 20.38 -15.32 12.67
CA PRO A 57 18.95 -15.54 12.82
C PRO A 57 18.59 -15.77 14.29
N VAL A 58 17.48 -15.17 14.71
CA VAL A 58 16.84 -15.39 16.00
C VAL A 58 15.39 -15.75 15.75
N GLU A 59 15.03 -17.00 16.02
CA GLU A 59 13.65 -17.46 15.97
C GLU A 59 12.90 -17.05 17.24
N LEU A 60 11.73 -16.47 17.06
CA LEU A 60 10.83 -16.05 18.13
C LEU A 60 9.76 -17.12 18.34
N GLN A 61 9.60 -17.50 19.60
CA GLN A 61 8.47 -18.29 20.05
C GLN A 61 7.21 -17.42 20.13
N LYS A 62 6.03 -18.06 20.15
CA LYS A 62 4.75 -17.33 20.30
C LYS A 62 4.77 -16.40 21.52
N ASN A 63 4.30 -15.18 21.33
CA ASN A 63 4.29 -14.04 22.25
C ASN A 63 5.69 -13.53 22.69
N ALA A 64 6.77 -14.06 22.14
CA ALA A 64 8.09 -13.48 22.36
C ALA A 64 8.24 -12.20 21.53
N SER A 65 8.92 -11.22 22.11
CA SER A 65 9.23 -9.95 21.46
C SER A 65 10.73 -9.73 21.41
N ILE A 66 11.19 -9.01 20.40
CA ILE A 66 12.59 -8.61 20.24
C ILE A 66 12.68 -7.21 19.66
N ASP A 67 13.70 -6.46 20.10
CA ASP A 67 14.06 -5.17 19.53
C ASP A 67 14.43 -5.31 18.04
N ILE A 68 13.95 -4.37 17.24
CA ILE A 68 14.18 -4.28 15.80
C ILE A 68 14.98 -3.02 15.49
N GLN A 69 16.01 -3.21 14.68
CA GLN A 69 16.91 -2.14 14.25
C GLN A 69 16.88 -1.99 12.73
N VAL A 70 17.36 -0.84 12.27
CA VAL A 70 17.61 -0.61 10.84
C VAL A 70 18.56 -1.69 10.31
N ASN A 71 18.23 -2.22 9.13
CA ASN A 71 18.83 -3.37 8.45
C ASN A 71 18.49 -4.75 9.04
N ASP A 72 17.64 -4.85 10.06
CA ASP A 72 17.10 -6.15 10.44
C ASP A 72 16.16 -6.67 9.35
N GLN A 73 16.33 -7.94 9.01
CA GLN A 73 15.40 -8.69 8.16
C GLN A 73 14.41 -9.45 9.04
N VAL A 74 13.13 -9.41 8.67
CA VAL A 74 12.06 -10.17 9.33
C VAL A 74 11.53 -11.20 8.33
N SER A 75 11.48 -12.46 8.73
CA SER A 75 10.95 -13.58 7.94
C SER A 75 9.85 -14.28 8.72
N VAL A 76 8.66 -14.36 8.15
CA VAL A 76 7.51 -15.06 8.75
C VAL A 76 7.23 -16.31 7.93
N LYS A 77 7.40 -17.50 8.53
CA LYS A 77 7.24 -18.79 7.83
C LYS A 77 5.77 -19.17 7.65
N GLU A 78 5.49 -20.33 7.04
CA GLU A 78 4.17 -20.78 6.56
C GLU A 78 3.04 -20.80 7.61
N GLN A 79 3.35 -20.77 8.91
CA GLN A 79 2.38 -20.74 10.01
C GLN A 79 2.52 -19.51 10.92
N GLY A 80 3.50 -18.66 10.63
CA GLY A 80 3.85 -17.54 11.50
C GLY A 80 2.95 -16.33 11.28
N ARG A 81 3.00 -15.43 12.26
CA ARG A 81 2.46 -14.09 12.15
C ARG A 81 3.27 -13.15 13.02
N GLY A 82 3.87 -12.14 12.40
CA GLY A 82 4.65 -11.11 13.09
C GLY A 82 3.83 -9.85 13.28
N LEU A 83 4.10 -9.12 14.37
CA LEU A 83 3.57 -7.79 14.59
C LEU A 83 4.74 -6.87 14.97
N LEU A 84 5.14 -6.02 14.03
CA LEU A 84 6.13 -4.97 14.24
C LEU A 84 5.41 -3.74 14.77
N ARG A 85 5.85 -3.24 15.93
CA ARG A 85 5.24 -2.09 16.60
C ARG A 85 6.26 -0.99 16.79
N PHE A 86 5.89 0.22 16.40
CA PHE A 86 6.50 1.47 16.86
C PHE A 86 5.52 2.07 17.86
N PRO A 87 5.86 2.13 19.17
CA PRO A 87 4.92 2.46 20.23
C PRO A 87 4.06 3.70 19.96
N ASP A 88 2.75 3.56 20.21
CA ASP A 88 1.71 4.59 20.13
C ASP A 88 1.53 5.25 18.74
N ARG A 89 2.01 4.60 17.66
CA ARG A 89 2.16 5.26 16.36
C ARG A 89 1.87 4.38 15.14
N LEU A 90 2.52 3.23 15.04
CA LEU A 90 2.53 2.43 13.82
C LEU A 90 2.55 0.95 14.15
N LEU A 91 1.61 0.22 13.55
CA LEU A 91 1.48 -1.22 13.65
C LEU A 91 1.61 -1.83 12.26
N ILE A 92 2.50 -2.81 12.12
CA ILE A 92 2.70 -3.54 10.86
C ILE A 92 2.56 -5.03 11.15
N GLU A 93 1.45 -5.60 10.70
CA GLU A 93 1.20 -7.03 10.72
C GLU A 93 1.88 -7.67 9.50
N ILE A 94 2.76 -8.63 9.76
CA ILE A 94 3.55 -9.35 8.76
C ILE A 94 3.01 -10.78 8.70
N PHE A 95 2.39 -11.15 7.58
CA PHE A 95 1.71 -12.45 7.44
C PHE A 95 2.67 -13.58 7.09
N LYS A 96 2.23 -14.82 7.23
CA LYS A 96 2.94 -16.01 6.78
C LYS A 96 3.44 -15.92 5.34
N GLY A 97 4.64 -16.46 5.11
CA GLY A 97 5.32 -16.45 3.81
C GLY A 97 5.77 -15.04 3.41
N THR A 98 6.18 -14.21 4.36
CA THR A 98 6.59 -12.81 4.09
C THR A 98 8.00 -12.56 4.56
N ASP A 99 8.78 -11.87 3.73
CA ASP A 99 10.12 -11.39 4.04
C ASP A 99 10.16 -9.87 3.88
N THR A 100 10.59 -9.17 4.93
CA THR A 100 10.76 -7.71 4.93
C THR A 100 12.10 -7.29 5.53
N ILE A 101 12.55 -6.07 5.20
CA ILE A 101 13.73 -5.43 5.79
C ILE A 101 13.32 -4.04 6.28
N VAL A 102 13.72 -3.69 7.50
CA VAL A 102 13.61 -2.30 7.99
C VAL A 102 14.75 -1.48 7.41
N GLN A 103 14.50 -0.71 6.34
CA GLN A 103 15.55 0.06 5.68
C GLN A 103 15.88 1.37 6.41
N GLU A 104 14.88 1.98 7.04
CA GLU A 104 15.04 3.24 7.74
C GLU A 104 14.02 3.34 8.86
N ALA A 105 14.45 3.86 10.00
CA ALA A 105 13.60 4.22 11.13
C ALA A 105 14.27 5.41 11.84
N ARG A 106 13.61 6.56 11.84
CA ARG A 106 14.16 7.78 12.45
C ARG A 106 13.08 8.65 13.08
N LEU A 107 13.48 9.41 14.08
CA LEU A 107 12.68 10.48 14.66
C LEU A 107 13.00 11.79 13.92
N GLU A 108 11.99 12.38 13.30
CA GLU A 108 12.08 13.68 12.64
C GLU A 108 11.75 14.81 13.64
N PRO A 109 12.16 16.06 13.34
CA PRO A 109 11.78 17.21 14.16
C PRO A 109 10.28 17.30 14.41
N GLY A 110 9.89 17.73 15.61
CA GLY A 110 8.49 17.67 16.04
C GLY A 110 8.06 16.30 16.59
N GLY A 111 8.97 15.32 16.58
CA GLY A 111 8.73 14.01 17.14
C GLY A 111 8.01 13.07 16.18
N PHE A 112 8.00 13.33 14.87
CA PHE A 112 7.44 12.44 13.87
C PHE A 112 8.29 11.16 13.72
N VAL A 113 7.65 10.00 13.54
CA VAL A 113 8.35 8.74 13.24
C VAL A 113 8.27 8.48 11.74
N PHE A 114 9.42 8.41 11.09
CA PHE A 114 9.54 7.98 9.70
C PHE A 114 10.05 6.54 9.64
N VAL A 115 9.32 5.67 8.94
CA VAL A 115 9.67 4.26 8.75
C VAL A 115 9.65 3.90 7.27
N ARG A 116 10.72 3.28 6.80
CA ARG A 116 10.80 2.68 5.45
C ARG A 116 11.02 1.19 5.56
N LEU A 117 10.11 0.41 4.99
CA LEU A 117 10.22 -1.04 4.86
C LEU A 117 10.48 -1.42 3.41
N LYS A 118 11.38 -2.38 3.17
CA LYS A 118 11.44 -3.12 1.90
C LYS A 118 10.73 -4.45 2.10
N GLN A 119 9.64 -4.68 1.38
CA GLN A 119 8.97 -5.98 1.29
C GLN A 119 9.55 -6.74 0.10
N ILE A 120 10.23 -7.86 0.38
CA ILE A 120 10.88 -8.71 -0.61
C ILE A 120 9.87 -9.66 -1.24
N PHE A 121 8.96 -10.20 -0.42
CA PHE A 121 7.91 -11.11 -0.84
C PHE A 121 6.83 -11.18 0.25
N GLY A 122 5.61 -11.54 -0.11
CA GLY A 122 4.53 -11.87 0.81
C GLY A 122 3.50 -10.76 1.01
N HIS A 123 2.96 -10.63 2.22
CA HIS A 123 1.86 -9.74 2.54
C HIS A 123 2.10 -8.99 3.86
N THR A 124 1.76 -7.70 3.89
CA THR A 124 1.73 -6.89 5.11
C THR A 124 0.41 -6.12 5.22
N ARG A 125 -0.01 -5.83 6.45
CA ARG A 125 -1.05 -4.84 6.78
C ARG A 125 -0.40 -3.78 7.65
N THR A 126 -0.52 -2.53 7.25
CA THR A 126 0.04 -1.36 7.92
C THR A 126 -1.11 -0.52 8.44
N GLU A 127 -1.04 -0.12 9.70
CA GLU A 127 -2.04 0.68 10.39
C GLU A 127 -1.31 1.81 11.12
N ILE A 128 -1.64 3.06 10.77
CA ILE A 128 -1.19 4.24 11.50
C ILE A 128 -2.25 4.53 12.57
N GLU A 129 -1.84 4.55 13.83
CA GLU A 129 -2.76 4.88 14.92
C GLU A 129 -3.27 6.31 14.77
N SER A 130 -4.57 6.55 14.99
CA SER A 130 -5.16 7.88 14.78
C SER A 130 -4.44 8.95 15.59
N LEU A 131 -4.10 10.08 14.97
CA LEU A 131 -3.32 11.18 15.57
C LEU A 131 -1.83 10.84 15.82
N ALA A 132 -1.32 9.74 15.28
CA ALA A 132 0.09 9.46 15.31
C ALA A 132 0.84 10.42 14.38
N ASP A 133 1.87 11.06 14.93
CA ASP A 133 2.90 11.73 14.15
C ASP A 133 3.80 10.65 13.51
N ALA A 134 3.31 9.96 12.49
CA ALA A 134 4.00 8.87 11.82
C ALA A 134 3.83 8.92 10.30
N ARG A 135 4.89 8.53 9.60
CA ARG A 135 4.89 8.32 8.15
C ARG A 135 5.55 6.99 7.84
N VAL A 136 4.89 6.21 7.01
CA VAL A 136 5.37 4.89 6.59
C VAL A 136 5.44 4.80 5.08
N THR A 137 6.56 4.27 4.59
CA THR A 137 6.77 3.91 3.19
C THR A 137 7.09 2.43 3.09
N VAL A 138 6.36 1.71 2.25
CA VAL A 138 6.62 0.31 1.89
C VAL A 138 7.14 0.27 0.45
N GLU A 139 8.36 -0.21 0.28
CA GLU A 139 8.98 -0.43 -1.02
C GLU A 139 8.89 -1.91 -1.40
N THR A 140 8.55 -2.17 -2.65
CA THR A 140 8.66 -3.49 -3.30
C THR A 140 9.65 -3.39 -4.44
N ASP A 141 9.85 -4.45 -5.23
CA ASP A 141 10.67 -4.33 -6.44
C ASP A 141 9.97 -3.52 -7.56
N TYR A 142 8.66 -3.30 -7.45
CA TYR A 142 7.87 -2.66 -8.52
C TYR A 142 7.35 -1.27 -8.16
N ALA A 143 7.16 -0.98 -6.87
CA ALA A 143 6.50 0.24 -6.42
C ALA A 143 6.99 0.74 -5.06
N THR A 144 6.81 2.04 -4.85
CA THR A 144 6.92 2.74 -3.56
C THR A 144 5.52 3.14 -3.10
N ILE A 145 5.12 2.71 -1.91
CA ILE A 145 3.77 2.89 -1.36
C ILE A 145 3.89 3.74 -0.10
N THR A 146 3.28 4.92 -0.07
CA THR A 146 3.42 5.88 1.03
C THR A 146 2.07 6.29 1.57
N ALA A 147 1.88 6.14 2.89
CA ALA A 147 0.71 6.69 3.57
C ALA A 147 0.73 8.23 3.51
N ILE A 148 -0.40 8.83 3.15
CA ILE A 148 -0.58 10.29 3.13
C ILE A 148 -1.16 10.77 4.46
N ASP A 149 -2.17 10.06 4.97
CA ASP A 149 -2.91 10.47 6.15
C ASP A 149 -2.41 9.83 7.44
N SER A 150 -2.64 10.54 8.55
CA SER A 150 -2.33 10.06 9.91
C SER A 150 -3.28 8.96 10.42
N ASN A 151 -4.24 8.51 9.60
CA ASN A 151 -5.15 7.40 9.87
C ASN A 151 -5.17 6.38 8.73
N SER A 152 -4.16 6.38 7.85
CA SER A 152 -4.10 5.42 6.76
C SER A 152 -3.94 4.00 7.30
N GLU A 153 -4.75 3.10 6.75
CA GLU A 153 -4.65 1.66 6.96
C GLU A 153 -4.67 0.99 5.60
N PHE A 154 -3.68 0.16 5.30
CA PHE A 154 -3.55 -0.44 3.98
C PHE A 154 -2.82 -1.78 4.02
N MET A 155 -3.02 -2.57 2.96
CA MET A 155 -2.39 -3.86 2.78
C MET A 155 -1.54 -3.86 1.52
N VAL A 156 -0.38 -4.51 1.58
CA VAL A 156 0.53 -4.66 0.44
C VAL A 156 0.80 -6.13 0.21
N CYS A 157 0.61 -6.59 -1.03
CA CYS A 157 1.12 -7.89 -1.48
C CYS A 157 2.25 -7.69 -2.47
N HIS A 158 3.26 -8.57 -2.41
CA HIS A 158 4.34 -8.59 -3.39
C HIS A 158 4.72 -10.03 -3.72
N ALA A 159 4.72 -10.33 -5.02
CA ALA A 159 5.12 -11.59 -5.60
C ALA A 159 5.85 -11.32 -6.93
N PRO A 160 6.56 -12.30 -7.51
CA PRO A 160 7.24 -12.14 -8.81
C PRO A 160 6.32 -11.68 -9.95
N GLU A 161 5.03 -11.96 -9.85
CA GLU A 161 4.04 -11.62 -10.87
C GLU A 161 3.54 -10.18 -10.74
N LEU A 162 3.42 -9.63 -9.52
CA LEU A 162 2.87 -8.30 -9.27
C LEU A 162 3.14 -7.77 -7.85
N THR A 163 2.96 -6.46 -7.69
CA THR A 163 2.68 -5.80 -6.40
C THR A 163 1.21 -5.40 -6.40
N CYS A 164 0.48 -5.65 -5.32
CA CYS A 164 -0.88 -5.14 -5.13
C CYS A 164 -1.00 -4.33 -3.84
N MET A 165 -1.95 -3.41 -3.83
CA MET A 165 -2.23 -2.57 -2.67
C MET A 165 -3.73 -2.39 -2.52
N VAL A 166 -4.24 -2.53 -1.30
CA VAL A 166 -5.63 -2.25 -0.93
C VAL A 166 -5.62 -1.25 0.23
N ALA A 167 -6.27 -0.10 0.06
CA ALA A 167 -6.44 0.86 1.14
C ALA A 167 -7.72 0.53 1.91
N LEU A 168 -7.58 0.27 3.21
CA LEU A 168 -8.68 -0.04 4.12
C LEU A 168 -9.27 1.24 4.72
N ALA A 169 -8.43 2.24 4.98
CA ALA A 169 -8.80 3.57 5.44
C ALA A 169 -7.75 4.62 5.03
N GLY A 170 -8.17 5.89 4.99
CA GLY A 170 -7.31 7.02 4.61
C GLY A 170 -6.84 6.97 3.16
N GLU A 171 -5.83 7.79 2.85
CA GLU A 171 -5.23 7.87 1.51
C GLU A 171 -3.80 7.30 1.46
N VAL A 172 -3.45 6.69 0.34
CA VAL A 172 -2.12 6.13 0.08
C VAL A 172 -1.65 6.48 -1.34
N GLU A 173 -0.44 7.00 -1.49
CA GLU A 173 0.21 7.17 -2.79
C GLU A 173 0.95 5.89 -3.19
N VAL A 174 0.70 5.43 -4.41
CA VAL A 174 1.43 4.34 -5.04
C VAL A 174 2.20 4.88 -6.23
N GLN A 175 3.52 4.80 -6.16
CA GLN A 175 4.41 5.30 -7.21
C GLN A 175 5.15 4.14 -7.90
N ALA A 176 5.08 4.08 -9.23
CA ALA A 176 5.88 3.18 -10.05
C ALA A 176 6.09 3.76 -11.47
N GLN A 177 7.24 3.48 -12.08
CA GLN A 177 7.58 3.95 -13.44
C GLN A 177 7.37 5.45 -13.69
N GLY A 178 7.57 6.29 -12.65
CA GLY A 178 7.40 7.74 -12.74
C GLY A 178 5.96 8.24 -12.66
N GLU A 179 4.98 7.35 -12.52
CA GLU A 179 3.57 7.69 -12.30
C GLU A 179 3.17 7.47 -10.85
N ILE A 180 2.22 8.27 -10.38
CA ILE A 180 1.66 8.23 -9.03
C ILE A 180 0.15 8.05 -9.15
N VAL A 181 -0.39 7.08 -8.42
CA VAL A 181 -1.83 6.89 -8.22
C VAL A 181 -2.13 7.03 -6.74
N THR A 182 -3.08 7.89 -6.39
CA THR A 182 -3.66 7.94 -5.05
C THR A 182 -4.76 6.89 -4.97
N VAL A 183 -4.79 6.15 -3.88
CA VAL A 183 -5.77 5.10 -3.60
C VAL A 183 -6.41 5.40 -2.26
N GLU A 184 -7.72 5.55 -2.25
CA GLU A 184 -8.51 5.92 -1.08
C GLU A 184 -9.06 4.68 -0.35
N GLY A 185 -9.54 4.86 0.88
CA GLY A 185 -10.17 3.78 1.66
C GLY A 185 -11.33 3.12 0.89
N GLY A 186 -11.25 1.80 0.70
CA GLY A 186 -12.18 1.04 -0.12
C GLY A 186 -11.71 0.80 -1.56
N GLU A 187 -10.54 1.32 -1.93
CA GLU A 187 -9.95 1.14 -3.26
C GLU A 187 -8.73 0.22 -3.25
N ALA A 188 -8.35 -0.22 -4.44
CA ALA A 188 -7.17 -1.01 -4.69
C ALA A 188 -6.50 -0.69 -6.02
N THR A 189 -5.22 -1.00 -6.10
CA THR A 189 -4.43 -0.96 -7.34
C THR A 189 -3.45 -2.13 -7.37
N TYR A 190 -2.87 -2.38 -8.53
CA TYR A 190 -1.76 -3.31 -8.72
C TYR A 190 -0.77 -2.79 -9.75
N ILE A 191 0.43 -3.35 -9.69
CA ILE A 191 1.58 -2.97 -10.48
C ILE A 191 2.23 -4.25 -11.00
N PHE A 192 2.31 -4.38 -12.33
CA PHE A 192 3.10 -5.42 -12.97
C PHE A 192 4.58 -5.02 -13.07
N PRO A 193 5.51 -5.99 -13.19
CA PRO A 193 6.93 -5.71 -13.35
C PRO A 193 7.19 -4.71 -14.49
N GLY A 194 7.84 -3.60 -14.19
CA GLY A 194 8.21 -2.58 -15.17
C GLY A 194 7.06 -1.74 -15.73
N GLN A 195 5.87 -1.79 -15.15
CA GLN A 195 4.70 -1.00 -15.54
C GLN A 195 4.34 0.05 -14.48
N PRO A 196 3.69 1.16 -14.87
CA PRO A 196 3.12 2.09 -13.89
C PRO A 196 1.98 1.42 -13.09
N PRO A 197 1.54 2.03 -11.97
CA PRO A 197 0.38 1.54 -11.25
C PRO A 197 -0.86 1.61 -12.13
N GLN A 198 -1.74 0.61 -12.02
CA GLN A 198 -3.05 0.72 -12.65
C GLN A 198 -3.88 1.82 -11.97
N PRO A 199 -4.87 2.41 -12.66
CA PRO A 199 -5.84 3.27 -12.02
C PRO A 199 -6.47 2.58 -10.80
N ALA A 200 -6.81 3.35 -9.76
CA ALA A 200 -7.50 2.82 -8.60
C ALA A 200 -8.86 2.22 -9.00
N THR A 201 -9.22 1.10 -8.36
CA THR A 201 -10.45 0.35 -8.62
C THR A 201 -11.14 0.01 -7.31
N CYS A 202 -12.46 -0.20 -7.34
CA CYS A 202 -13.17 -0.57 -6.13
C CYS A 202 -12.81 -1.96 -5.60
N ALA A 203 -12.42 -1.99 -4.34
CA ALA A 203 -12.26 -3.22 -3.59
C ALA A 203 -13.60 -3.71 -3.07
N ASN A 204 -13.79 -5.04 -3.04
CA ASN A 204 -14.87 -5.64 -2.28
C ASN A 204 -14.43 -5.81 -0.83
N MET A 205 -14.74 -4.83 0.03
CA MET A 205 -14.26 -4.82 1.41
C MET A 205 -14.71 -6.02 2.26
N ALA A 206 -15.89 -6.60 1.97
CA ALA A 206 -16.33 -7.81 2.64
C ALA A 206 -15.44 -9.02 2.30
N GLU A 207 -14.99 -9.13 1.05
CA GLU A 207 -14.03 -10.17 0.65
C GLU A 207 -12.64 -9.92 1.25
N VAL A 208 -12.21 -8.66 1.36
CA VAL A 208 -10.94 -8.30 2.01
C VAL A 208 -10.94 -8.66 3.49
N GLU A 209 -12.02 -8.33 4.21
CA GLU A 209 -12.19 -8.71 5.62
C GLU A 209 -12.19 -10.23 5.81
N GLN A 210 -12.91 -10.95 4.94
CA GLN A 210 -12.92 -12.41 4.95
C GLN A 210 -11.52 -12.97 4.67
N TRP A 211 -10.82 -12.46 3.65
CA TRP A 211 -9.45 -12.85 3.32
C TRP A 211 -8.53 -12.62 4.52
N LEU A 212 -8.61 -11.45 5.16
CA LEU A 212 -7.77 -11.09 6.30
C LEU A 212 -8.03 -12.01 7.50
N ALA A 213 -9.29 -12.28 7.81
CA ALA A 213 -9.66 -13.21 8.87
C ALA A 213 -9.11 -14.62 8.61
N GLN A 214 -9.20 -15.11 7.37
CA GLN A 214 -8.64 -16.40 6.98
C GLN A 214 -7.11 -16.39 7.02
N LYS A 215 -6.45 -15.32 6.55
CA LYS A 215 -4.99 -15.18 6.51
C LYS A 215 -4.36 -15.15 7.90
N ARG A 216 -5.08 -14.61 8.89
CA ARG A 216 -4.71 -14.65 10.32
C ARG A 216 -4.88 -16.05 10.94
N GLY A 217 -5.70 -16.90 10.33
CA GLY A 217 -5.92 -18.28 10.74
C GLY A 217 -4.89 -19.26 10.18
N PRO A 218 -5.04 -20.57 10.47
CA PRO A 218 -4.12 -21.59 9.99
C PRO A 218 -4.37 -21.99 8.53
N ALA A 219 -5.52 -21.64 7.96
CA ALA A 219 -5.92 -22.02 6.61
C ALA A 219 -4.93 -21.48 5.58
N ASP A 220 -4.55 -22.29 4.61
CA ASP A 220 -3.85 -21.77 3.43
C ASP A 220 -4.84 -20.97 2.57
N VAL A 221 -4.47 -19.73 2.26
CA VAL A 221 -5.36 -18.77 1.60
C VAL A 221 -4.60 -18.21 0.42
N ASP A 222 -5.28 -18.15 -0.71
CA ASP A 222 -4.79 -17.53 -1.95
C ASP A 222 -4.17 -16.15 -1.67
N PRO A 223 -3.17 -15.73 -2.46
CA PRO A 223 -2.55 -14.42 -2.28
C PRO A 223 -3.58 -13.31 -2.51
N LEU A 224 -3.41 -12.18 -1.82
CA LEU A 224 -4.29 -11.01 -1.97
C LEU A 224 -4.38 -10.55 -3.44
N GLY A 225 -3.29 -10.71 -4.20
CA GLY A 225 -3.25 -10.39 -5.63
C GLY A 225 -4.29 -11.16 -6.47
N ALA A 226 -4.65 -12.39 -6.08
CA ALA A 226 -5.69 -13.16 -6.75
C ALA A 226 -7.08 -12.52 -6.54
N LEU A 227 -7.32 -11.97 -5.35
CA LEU A 227 -8.54 -11.26 -5.03
C LEU A 227 -8.63 -9.95 -5.82
N VAL A 228 -7.55 -9.14 -5.78
CA VAL A 228 -7.47 -7.86 -6.49
C VAL A 228 -7.64 -8.04 -8.01
N ALA A 229 -7.02 -9.06 -8.58
CA ALA A 229 -7.15 -9.37 -10.01
C ALA A 229 -8.56 -9.86 -10.41
N GLY A 230 -9.33 -10.39 -9.46
CA GLY A 230 -10.70 -10.87 -9.69
C GLY A 230 -11.75 -9.77 -9.70
N TRP A 231 -11.42 -8.57 -9.20
CA TRP A 231 -12.38 -7.48 -9.10
C TRP A 231 -12.65 -6.78 -10.43
N PRO A 232 -13.86 -6.23 -10.63
CA PRO A 232 -14.16 -5.38 -11.77
C PRO A 232 -13.20 -4.19 -11.81
N GLN A 233 -12.52 -4.01 -12.94
CA GLN A 233 -11.57 -2.93 -13.16
C GLN A 233 -12.30 -1.61 -13.46
N ARG A 234 -13.07 -1.11 -12.50
CA ARG A 234 -13.88 0.12 -12.59
C ARG A 234 -13.49 1.07 -11.48
N ALA A 235 -13.41 2.36 -11.80
CA ALA A 235 -13.16 3.40 -10.83
C ALA A 235 -14.31 3.48 -9.81
N CYS A 236 -13.99 3.89 -8.58
CA CYS A 236 -15.02 4.06 -7.58
C CYS A 236 -15.94 5.25 -7.85
N GLY A 237 -17.21 5.07 -7.51
CA GLY A 237 -18.26 6.06 -7.76
C GLY A 237 -18.77 6.11 -9.19
N GLU A 238 -18.19 5.38 -10.15
CA GLU A 238 -18.86 5.21 -11.44
C GLU A 238 -20.18 4.46 -11.21
N PRO A 239 -21.31 5.01 -11.70
CA PRO A 239 -22.57 4.29 -11.65
C PRO A 239 -22.34 2.93 -12.27
N THR A 240 -22.57 1.87 -11.50
CA THR A 240 -22.64 0.54 -12.09
C THR A 240 -23.73 0.65 -13.13
N ALA A 241 -23.36 0.60 -14.41
CA ALA A 241 -24.31 0.51 -15.50
C ALA A 241 -25.21 -0.64 -15.09
N GLU A 242 -26.43 -0.31 -14.65
CA GLU A 242 -27.38 -1.31 -14.19
C GLU A 242 -27.41 -2.35 -15.28
N ALA A 243 -27.11 -3.59 -14.92
CA ALA A 243 -27.21 -4.70 -15.84
C ALA A 243 -28.59 -4.56 -16.45
N THR A 244 -28.65 -4.13 -17.72
CA THR A 244 -29.90 -3.87 -18.40
C THR A 244 -30.63 -5.19 -18.36
N GLU A 245 -31.57 -5.34 -17.42
CA GLU A 245 -32.32 -6.58 -17.31
C GLU A 245 -32.87 -6.85 -18.70
N PRO A 246 -32.64 -8.05 -19.27
CA PRO A 246 -33.21 -8.37 -20.55
C PRO A 246 -34.71 -8.10 -20.46
N ALA A 247 -35.20 -7.22 -21.34
CA ALA A 247 -36.57 -6.73 -21.29
C ALA A 247 -37.53 -7.90 -21.08
N PRO A 248 -38.44 -7.84 -20.09
CA PRO A 248 -39.39 -8.93 -19.88
C PRO A 248 -40.18 -9.13 -21.17
N ALA A 249 -40.26 -10.39 -21.63
CA ALA A 249 -41.07 -10.77 -22.79
C ALA A 249 -42.56 -10.70 -22.44
N ARG A 250 -43.10 -9.51 -22.20
CA ARG A 250 -44.54 -9.30 -21.94
C ARG A 250 -45.05 -8.06 -22.66
N THR A 251 -46.09 -8.27 -23.45
CA THR A 251 -46.89 -7.23 -24.11
C THR A 251 -47.57 -6.39 -23.02
N GLY A 252 -47.42 -5.06 -23.07
CA GLY A 252 -48.09 -4.14 -22.14
C GLY A 252 -47.25 -3.57 -20.98
N MET A 253 -45.94 -3.86 -20.92
CA MET A 253 -45.06 -3.17 -19.96
C MET A 253 -44.53 -1.86 -20.57
N VAL A 254 -44.53 -0.78 -19.79
CA VAL A 254 -43.90 0.51 -20.13
C VAL A 254 -42.59 0.63 -19.38
N LYS A 255 -41.51 0.90 -20.11
CA LYS A 255 -40.20 1.20 -19.53
C LYS A 255 -40.17 2.63 -19.02
N ILE A 256 -39.79 2.81 -17.76
CA ILE A 256 -39.39 4.08 -17.17
C ILE A 256 -37.87 4.12 -17.18
N GLU A 257 -37.30 5.11 -17.88
CA GLU A 257 -35.84 5.25 -17.98
C GLU A 257 -35.24 5.61 -16.61
N GLY A 258 -33.99 5.22 -16.35
CA GLY A 258 -33.28 5.70 -15.16
C GLY A 258 -33.06 7.21 -15.23
N GLY A 259 -33.14 7.90 -14.10
CA GLY A 259 -32.93 9.35 -14.07
C GLY A 259 -33.36 10.05 -12.79
N LEU A 260 -33.21 11.39 -12.79
CA LEU A 260 -33.70 12.26 -11.72
C LEU A 260 -35.17 12.59 -11.96
N TYR A 261 -36.01 12.21 -10.99
CA TYR A 261 -37.44 12.43 -11.01
C TYR A 261 -37.85 13.39 -9.90
N LYS A 262 -38.76 14.30 -10.25
CA LYS A 262 -39.41 15.19 -9.29
C LYS A 262 -40.73 14.55 -8.88
N ILE A 263 -40.83 14.11 -7.63
CA ILE A 263 -42.06 13.56 -7.05
C ILE A 263 -42.59 14.48 -5.95
N GLY A 264 -43.91 14.54 -5.79
CA GLY A 264 -44.58 15.47 -4.88
C GLY A 264 -45.07 16.75 -5.58
N VAL A 265 -45.54 17.72 -4.78
CA VAL A 265 -46.12 18.97 -5.28
C VAL A 265 -45.35 20.20 -4.76
N LEU A 266 -45.35 21.28 -5.54
CA LEU A 266 -44.69 22.55 -5.18
C LEU A 266 -45.27 23.14 -3.88
N GLN A 267 -46.56 22.95 -3.65
CA GLN A 267 -47.27 23.39 -2.44
C GLN A 267 -47.90 22.15 -1.78
N PRO A 268 -47.27 21.59 -0.73
CA PRO A 268 -47.80 20.41 -0.05
C PRO A 268 -49.12 20.71 0.64
N ASP A 269 -49.97 19.69 0.75
CA ASP A 269 -51.24 19.71 1.47
C ASP A 269 -51.31 18.52 2.44
N GLU A 270 -52.48 18.28 3.02
CA GLU A 270 -52.75 17.15 3.93
C GLU A 270 -52.42 15.77 3.33
N PHE A 271 -52.47 15.64 2.00
CA PHE A 271 -52.36 14.37 1.28
C PHE A 271 -51.11 14.25 0.40
N HIS A 272 -50.41 15.36 0.13
CA HIS A 272 -49.27 15.39 -0.77
C HIS A 272 -48.00 15.92 -0.11
N ALA A 273 -46.92 15.17 -0.27
CA ALA A 273 -45.59 15.56 0.21
C ALA A 273 -45.00 16.71 -0.61
N VAL A 274 -44.08 17.45 0.03
CA VAL A 274 -43.27 18.48 -0.64
C VAL A 274 -42.48 17.85 -1.78
N GLN A 275 -42.36 18.58 -2.89
CA GLN A 275 -41.60 18.14 -4.04
C GLN A 275 -40.15 17.81 -3.67
N GLN A 276 -39.71 16.63 -4.04
CA GLN A 276 -38.36 16.14 -3.84
C GLN A 276 -37.81 15.54 -5.14
N GLU A 277 -36.50 15.73 -5.36
CA GLU A 277 -35.77 15.06 -6.43
C GLU A 277 -35.29 13.71 -5.91
N ILE A 278 -35.64 12.64 -6.64
CA ILE A 278 -35.17 11.29 -6.38
C ILE A 278 -34.46 10.76 -7.61
N SER A 279 -33.34 10.07 -7.40
CA SER A 279 -32.71 9.29 -8.46
C SER A 279 -33.35 7.91 -8.47
N LEU A 280 -33.96 7.53 -9.58
CA LEU A 280 -34.51 6.19 -9.74
C LEU A 280 -33.68 5.41 -10.78
N PRO A 281 -33.42 4.11 -10.51
CA PRO A 281 -32.95 3.19 -11.53
C PRO A 281 -33.98 3.05 -12.67
N GLY A 282 -33.60 2.46 -13.80
CA GLY A 282 -34.57 2.14 -14.84
C GLY A 282 -35.48 0.98 -14.39
N PHE A 283 -36.80 1.09 -14.58
CA PHE A 283 -37.74 0.03 -14.19
C PHE A 283 -38.90 -0.11 -15.18
N TRP A 284 -39.65 -1.20 -15.08
CA TRP A 284 -40.82 -1.46 -15.91
C TRP A 284 -42.10 -1.40 -15.07
N ILE A 285 -43.13 -0.73 -15.59
CA ILE A 285 -44.47 -0.72 -15.00
C ILE A 285 -45.47 -1.41 -15.92
N ASP A 286 -46.45 -2.11 -15.35
CA ASP A 286 -47.60 -2.60 -16.12
C ASP A 286 -48.46 -1.40 -16.55
N GLN A 287 -48.96 -1.41 -17.79
CA GLN A 287 -49.78 -0.33 -18.33
C GLN A 287 -51.26 -0.40 -17.85
N TYR A 288 -51.61 -1.33 -16.96
CA TYR A 288 -52.99 -1.59 -16.53
C TYR A 288 -53.20 -1.60 -15.01
#